data_AF-A0A929KKH2-F1
#
_entry.id   AF-A0A929KKH2-F1
#
_cell.length_a   1.000
_cell.length_b   1.000
_cell.length_c   1.000
_cell.angle_alpha   90.00
_cell.angle_beta   90.00
_cell.angle_gamma   90.00
#
_symmetry.space_group_name_H-M   'P 1'
#
loop_
_entity.id
_entity.type
_entity.pdbx_description
1 polymer ?
#
loop_
_entity_poly.entity_id
_entity_poly.type
_entity_poly.pdbx_seq_one_letter_code
_entity_poly.pdbx_strand_id
1 'polypeptide(L)'
;MKKKIIYLLLIIAIFGIGMYFMVALNENSDNGFDRKMVNKQLRIQHSIKLEHDIFFSWKPERDIWISSRHRPLDLLRLNNSLGVTEVKSLKLPNEFNSNLHNLNFSHVDSSIFVANEVGQIARLSSTRRKVFNVKAIFDNPVAISANSIAVRLFKNSKKGSYTELCKIVLTNNGQVKKSFTVPKQFDGIFCSDGLLQYDEDSKRLFYMYYRRGSFLCLDTNLNLLYSAKTVDTINRANLKLIDSERTTANGKVTKGRTLNMPGDLVNIYFSVFQDKLYLYSGVRANNQSLTDFFQNSTIDVYALNNGNYLYSFLMPKHTGLLLRQFHVENDNLIALYDRCMVSLITKQ
;
A
#
# COMPACT_ATOMS: atom_id res chain seq x y z
N MET A 1 -13.45 24.43 -50.24
CA MET A 1 -12.45 24.18 -49.16
C MET A 1 -12.58 25.15 -47.98
N LYS A 2 -12.62 26.47 -48.18
CA LYS A 2 -12.69 27.47 -47.08
C LYS A 2 -13.84 27.25 -46.07
N LYS A 3 -15.07 26.96 -46.53
CA LYS A 3 -16.22 26.70 -45.63
C LYS A 3 -16.02 25.48 -44.70
N LYS A 4 -15.40 24.41 -45.20
CA LYS A 4 -15.11 23.20 -44.40
C LYS A 4 -14.08 23.48 -43.29
N ILE A 5 -13.08 24.33 -43.57
CA ILE A 5 -12.09 24.75 -42.58
C ILE A 5 -12.74 25.59 -41.47
N ILE A 6 -13.66 26.50 -41.83
CA ILE A 6 -14.40 27.32 -40.86
C ILE A 6 -15.26 26.44 -39.94
N TYR A 7 -15.98 25.45 -40.48
CA TYR A 7 -16.76 24.51 -39.66
C TYR A 7 -15.87 23.68 -38.72
N LEU A 8 -14.70 23.22 -39.18
CA LEU A 8 -13.75 22.49 -38.34
C LEU A 8 -13.24 23.36 -37.18
N LEU A 9 -12.89 24.63 -37.45
CA LEU A 9 -12.44 25.56 -36.41
C LEU A 9 -13.54 25.87 -35.40
N LEU A 10 -14.79 26.00 -35.83
CA LEU A 10 -15.94 26.19 -34.94
C LEU A 10 -16.17 24.97 -34.04
N ILE A 11 -16.05 23.74 -34.57
CA ILE A 11 -16.17 22.51 -33.78
C ILE A 11 -15.06 22.44 -32.73
N ILE A 12 -13.82 22.75 -33.10
CA ILE A 12 -12.69 22.78 -32.17
C ILE A 12 -12.90 23.84 -31.09
N ALA A 13 -13.39 25.02 -31.45
CA ALA A 13 -13.69 26.09 -30.49
C ALA A 13 -14.81 25.70 -29.51
N ILE A 14 -15.92 25.12 -30.00
CA ILE A 14 -17.02 24.64 -29.16
C ILE A 14 -16.53 23.53 -28.23
N PHE A 15 -15.72 22.59 -28.74
CA PHE A 15 -15.14 21.53 -27.92
C PHE A 15 -14.18 22.10 -26.85
N GLY A 16 -13.35 23.08 -27.21
CA GLY A 16 -12.45 23.76 -26.28
C GLY A 16 -13.20 24.52 -25.18
N ILE A 17 -14.26 25.25 -25.54
CA ILE A 17 -15.14 25.93 -24.58
C ILE A 17 -15.84 24.92 -23.68
N GLY A 18 -16.37 23.83 -24.24
CA GLY A 18 -16.98 22.75 -23.47
C GLY A 18 -16.02 22.09 -22.48
N MET A 19 -14.79 21.81 -22.90
CA MET A 19 -13.72 21.31 -22.01
C MET A 19 -13.39 22.33 -20.91
N TYR A 20 -13.27 23.61 -21.23
CA TYR A 20 -13.01 24.66 -20.25
C TYR A 20 -14.10 24.72 -19.17
N PHE A 21 -15.38 24.72 -19.56
CA PHE A 21 -16.50 24.71 -18.62
C PHE A 21 -16.53 23.44 -17.76
N MET A 22 -16.23 22.26 -18.32
CA MET A 22 -16.11 21.03 -17.51
C MET A 22 -15.01 21.16 -16.44
N VAL A 23 -13.83 21.69 -16.81
CA VAL A 23 -12.73 21.89 -15.85
C VAL A 23 -13.11 22.91 -14.78
N ALA A 24 -13.72 24.04 -15.16
CA ALA A 24 -14.13 25.10 -14.24
C ALA A 24 -15.23 24.65 -13.26
N LEU A 25 -16.17 23.81 -13.70
CA LEU A 25 -17.17 23.21 -12.83
C LEU A 25 -16.54 22.22 -11.84
N ASN A 26 -15.53 21.46 -12.28
CA ASN A 26 -14.85 20.48 -11.44
C ASN A 26 -13.88 21.11 -10.42
N GLU A 27 -13.25 22.24 -10.76
CA GLU A 27 -12.44 23.05 -9.81
C GLU A 27 -13.27 23.43 -8.56
N ASN A 28 -14.52 23.83 -8.78
CA ASN A 28 -15.43 24.28 -7.73
C ASN A 28 -16.21 23.13 -7.06
N SER A 29 -15.84 21.86 -7.27
CA SER A 29 -16.55 20.75 -6.64
C SER A 29 -16.26 20.69 -5.13
N ASP A 30 -17.34 20.68 -4.33
CA ASP A 30 -17.26 20.47 -2.89
C ASP A 30 -17.11 18.97 -2.58
N ASN A 31 -15.91 18.59 -2.18
CA ASN A 31 -15.50 17.26 -1.73
C ASN A 31 -15.71 17.08 -0.21
N GLY A 32 -16.19 18.12 0.49
CA GLY A 32 -16.64 18.08 1.88
C GLY A 32 -15.54 18.23 2.95
N PHE A 33 -14.30 18.53 2.59
CA PHE A 33 -13.22 18.76 3.56
C PHE A 33 -12.10 19.64 3.01
N ASP A 34 -11.37 20.26 3.95
CA ASP A 34 -10.16 21.04 3.70
C ASP A 34 -8.96 20.41 4.42
N ARG A 35 -7.77 20.58 3.82
CA ARG A 35 -6.50 20.17 4.43
C ARG A 35 -5.80 21.34 5.10
N LYS A 36 -5.14 21.07 6.23
CA LYS A 36 -4.12 21.97 6.76
C LYS A 36 -2.82 21.76 5.96
N MET A 37 -2.72 22.43 4.82
CA MET A 37 -1.56 22.32 3.93
C MET A 37 -0.35 23.02 4.55
N VAL A 38 0.78 22.31 4.63
CA VAL A 38 2.08 22.88 4.96
C VAL A 38 2.97 22.87 3.72
N ASN A 39 3.68 23.97 3.49
CA ASN A 39 4.62 24.06 2.38
C ASN A 39 5.92 23.35 2.76
N LYS A 40 6.00 22.06 2.42
CA LYS A 40 7.21 21.26 2.59
C LYS A 40 7.99 21.25 1.27
N GLN A 41 9.07 22.03 1.20
CA GLN A 41 9.91 22.10 0.00
C GLN A 41 10.73 20.81 -0.13
N LEU A 42 10.21 19.85 -0.89
CA LEU A 42 10.91 18.60 -1.22
C LEU A 42 11.75 18.79 -2.47
N ARG A 43 13.04 18.48 -2.39
CA ARG A 43 13.95 18.49 -3.53
C ARG A 43 14.38 17.07 -3.86
N ILE A 44 14.20 16.67 -5.12
CA ILE A 44 14.80 15.44 -5.65
C ILE A 44 16.32 15.58 -5.61
N GLN A 45 16.99 14.67 -4.91
CA GLN A 45 18.45 14.59 -4.86
C GLN A 45 18.98 13.58 -5.87
N HIS A 46 18.38 12.40 -5.90
CA HIS A 46 18.81 11.29 -6.75
C HIS A 46 17.61 10.55 -7.32
N SER A 47 17.77 9.98 -8.51
CA SER A 47 16.78 9.12 -9.13
C SER A 47 17.48 8.00 -9.89
N ILE A 48 16.97 6.78 -9.77
CA ILE A 48 17.42 5.63 -10.54
C ILE A 48 16.21 4.97 -11.20
N LYS A 49 16.30 4.73 -12.50
CA LYS A 49 15.35 3.89 -13.22
C LYS A 49 15.83 2.44 -13.11
N LEU A 50 14.94 1.57 -12.68
CA LEU A 50 15.24 0.17 -12.45
C LEU A 50 14.72 -0.66 -13.63
N GLU A 51 15.42 -1.75 -13.94
CA GLU A 51 15.13 -2.56 -15.13
C GLU A 51 13.78 -3.28 -15.04
N HIS A 52 13.38 -3.65 -13.82
CA HIS A 52 12.20 -4.46 -13.54
C HIS A 52 11.26 -3.78 -12.55
N ASP A 53 10.03 -4.29 -12.47
CA ASP A 53 9.11 -3.96 -11.39
C ASP A 53 9.71 -4.38 -10.05
N ILE A 54 10.10 -3.39 -9.27
CA ILE A 54 10.64 -3.55 -7.93
C ILE A 54 9.63 -3.15 -6.87
N PHE A 55 9.90 -3.55 -5.64
CA PHE A 55 9.17 -3.15 -4.45
C PHE A 55 10.19 -2.97 -3.30
N PHE A 56 9.84 -2.15 -2.32
CA PHE A 56 10.59 -2.14 -1.07
C PHE A 56 10.43 -3.50 -0.39
N SER A 57 11.55 -4.18 -0.15
CA SER A 57 11.55 -5.51 0.44
C SER A 57 11.86 -5.46 1.92
N TRP A 58 12.73 -4.53 2.34
CA TRP A 58 13.36 -4.58 3.66
C TRP A 58 14.02 -3.25 4.07
N LYS A 59 14.22 -3.07 5.38
CA LYS A 59 14.99 -1.99 6.01
C LYS A 59 15.69 -2.46 7.30
N PRO A 60 16.83 -3.16 7.23
CA PRO A 60 17.71 -3.34 8.39
C PRO A 60 18.49 -2.05 8.61
N GLU A 61 18.72 -1.66 9.86
CA GLU A 61 19.80 -0.71 10.19
C GLU A 61 19.78 0.62 9.39
N ARG A 62 18.62 1.02 8.85
CA ARG A 62 18.39 2.19 7.99
C ARG A 62 18.92 2.11 6.54
N ASP A 63 19.18 0.91 6.03
CA ASP A 63 19.49 0.71 4.62
C ASP A 63 18.25 0.51 3.76
N ILE A 64 18.32 0.90 2.49
CA ILE A 64 17.24 0.72 1.52
C ILE A 64 17.44 -0.63 0.84
N TRP A 65 16.53 -1.58 1.05
CA TRP A 65 16.59 -2.86 0.35
C TRP A 65 15.38 -3.06 -0.55
N ILE A 66 15.67 -3.40 -1.79
CA ILE A 66 14.68 -3.63 -2.84
C ILE A 66 14.83 -5.03 -3.41
N SER A 67 13.76 -5.54 -3.99
CA SER A 67 13.81 -6.72 -4.84
C SER A 67 12.83 -6.58 -5.99
N SER A 68 13.04 -7.37 -7.04
CA SER A 68 12.18 -7.38 -8.21
C SER A 68 11.29 -8.62 -8.25
N ARG A 69 10.14 -8.53 -8.91
CA ARG A 69 9.29 -9.72 -9.13
C ARG A 69 9.95 -10.80 -10.00
N HIS A 70 10.91 -10.41 -10.84
CA HIS A 70 11.62 -11.33 -11.73
C HIS A 70 12.71 -12.12 -11.01
N ARG A 71 13.34 -11.49 -10.01
CA ARG A 71 14.39 -12.08 -9.17
C ARG A 71 14.09 -11.77 -7.69
N PRO A 72 13.01 -12.33 -7.11
CA PRO A 72 12.53 -11.94 -5.78
C PRO A 72 13.50 -12.33 -4.66
N LEU A 73 14.40 -13.28 -4.90
CA LEU A 73 15.39 -13.71 -3.91
C LEU A 73 16.69 -12.92 -3.95
N ASP A 74 16.88 -12.05 -4.95
CA ASP A 74 18.04 -11.17 -5.04
C ASP A 74 17.68 -9.82 -4.46
N LEU A 75 18.14 -9.58 -3.22
CA LEU A 75 17.94 -8.31 -2.53
C LEU A 75 19.07 -7.36 -2.91
N LEU A 76 18.73 -6.17 -3.39
CA LEU A 76 19.69 -5.11 -3.67
C LEU A 76 19.68 -4.11 -2.52
N ARG A 77 20.85 -3.86 -1.92
CA ARG A 77 21.05 -2.77 -0.97
C ARG A 77 21.40 -1.51 -1.74
N LEU A 78 20.70 -0.43 -1.44
CA LEU A 78 21.01 0.89 -1.96
C LEU A 78 21.48 1.80 -0.83
N ASN A 79 22.45 2.65 -1.13
CA ASN A 79 22.78 3.79 -0.27
C ASN A 79 21.78 4.94 -0.46
N ASN A 80 21.92 6.01 0.31
CA ASN A 80 21.05 7.20 0.23
C ASN A 80 21.09 7.93 -1.12
N SER A 81 22.16 7.74 -1.90
CA SER A 81 22.28 8.23 -3.28
C SER A 81 21.70 7.27 -4.32
N LEU A 82 21.00 6.21 -3.87
CA LEU A 82 20.40 5.16 -4.69
C LEU A 82 21.39 4.33 -5.51
N GLY A 83 22.68 4.37 -5.15
CA GLY A 83 23.69 3.48 -5.73
C GLY A 83 23.60 2.09 -5.10
N VAL A 84 23.64 1.04 -5.93
CA VAL A 84 23.67 -0.36 -5.47
C VAL A 84 25.01 -0.62 -4.78
N THR A 85 24.98 -0.94 -3.50
CA THR A 85 26.18 -1.23 -2.69
C THR A 85 26.38 -2.71 -2.44
N GLU A 86 25.31 -3.50 -2.47
CA GLU A 86 25.36 -4.93 -2.18
C GLU A 86 24.24 -5.66 -2.93
N VAL A 87 24.54 -6.89 -3.37
CA VAL A 87 23.54 -7.84 -3.89
C VAL A 87 23.59 -9.09 -3.02
N LYS A 88 22.47 -9.37 -2.35
CA LYS A 88 22.33 -10.51 -1.44
C LYS A 88 21.31 -11.50 -1.98
N SER A 89 21.77 -12.65 -2.46
CA SER A 89 20.92 -13.75 -2.89
C SER A 89 20.48 -14.61 -1.71
N LEU A 90 19.19 -14.63 -1.42
CA LEU A 90 18.60 -15.45 -0.38
C LEU A 90 18.50 -16.91 -0.82
N LYS A 91 19.13 -17.80 -0.05
CA LYS A 91 19.01 -19.25 -0.22
C LYS A 91 17.92 -19.80 0.69
N LEU A 92 16.76 -20.08 0.09
CA LEU A 92 15.63 -20.71 0.77
C LEU A 92 15.87 -22.21 0.99
N PRO A 93 15.32 -22.80 2.07
CA PRO A 93 15.32 -24.26 2.24
C PRO A 93 14.58 -24.96 1.10
N ASN A 94 15.04 -26.14 0.68
CA ASN A 94 14.46 -26.91 -0.43
C ASN A 94 12.96 -27.25 -0.24
N GLU A 95 12.49 -27.29 1.01
CA GLU A 95 11.09 -27.54 1.36
C GLU A 95 10.15 -26.36 1.04
N PHE A 96 10.71 -25.16 0.84
CA PHE A 96 9.94 -23.97 0.50
C PHE A 96 9.72 -23.92 -1.01
N ASN A 97 8.46 -23.83 -1.43
CA ASN A 97 8.11 -23.66 -2.83
C ASN A 97 8.40 -22.23 -3.29
N SER A 98 9.59 -22.03 -3.86
CA SER A 98 10.05 -20.74 -4.40
C SER A 98 9.64 -20.49 -5.84
N ASN A 99 9.00 -21.45 -6.53
CA ASN A 99 8.56 -21.31 -7.92
C ASN A 99 7.27 -20.48 -8.06
N LEU A 100 6.72 -20.01 -6.94
CA LEU A 100 5.52 -19.20 -6.89
C LEU A 100 5.83 -17.73 -7.18
N HIS A 101 4.90 -17.06 -7.85
CA HIS A 101 5.12 -15.70 -8.35
C HIS A 101 4.95 -14.61 -7.26
N ASN A 102 4.28 -14.91 -6.14
CA ASN A 102 3.96 -13.92 -5.11
C ASN A 102 4.67 -14.21 -3.78
N LEU A 103 5.98 -13.93 -3.76
CA LEU A 103 6.76 -13.95 -2.52
C LEU A 103 6.62 -12.63 -1.77
N ASN A 104 6.25 -12.72 -0.49
CA ASN A 104 6.18 -11.59 0.42
C ASN A 104 7.37 -11.64 1.38
N PHE A 105 7.99 -10.48 1.58
CA PHE A 105 9.15 -10.33 2.43
C PHE A 105 8.80 -9.47 3.64
N SER A 106 9.22 -9.91 4.81
CA SER A 106 9.16 -9.12 6.04
C SER A 106 10.37 -9.44 6.91
N HIS A 107 10.60 -8.64 7.94
CA HIS A 107 11.72 -8.81 8.84
C HIS A 107 11.36 -8.34 10.25
N VAL A 108 12.06 -8.89 11.22
CA VAL A 108 12.18 -8.35 12.58
C VAL A 108 13.56 -8.73 13.09
N ASP A 109 14.23 -7.80 13.76
CA ASP A 109 15.62 -7.96 14.18
C ASP A 109 16.52 -8.35 12.98
N SER A 110 17.41 -9.32 13.16
CA SER A 110 18.26 -9.87 12.10
C SER A 110 17.61 -10.99 11.28
N SER A 111 16.30 -11.25 11.45
CA SER A 111 15.61 -12.36 10.78
C SER A 111 14.81 -11.88 9.59
N ILE A 112 14.96 -12.56 8.46
CA ILE A 112 14.17 -12.35 7.25
C ILE A 112 13.10 -13.44 7.17
N PHE A 113 11.88 -13.03 6.85
CA PHE A 113 10.75 -13.92 6.63
C PHE A 113 10.29 -13.82 5.18
N VAL A 114 10.17 -14.98 4.53
CA VAL A 114 9.66 -15.11 3.17
C VAL A 114 8.41 -15.95 3.22
N ALA A 115 7.29 -15.43 2.74
CA ALA A 115 6.02 -16.13 2.71
C ALA A 115 5.45 -16.20 1.29
N ASN A 116 4.76 -17.28 0.97
CA ASN A 116 4.14 -17.48 -0.33
C ASN A 116 2.61 -17.60 -0.21
N GLU A 117 1.93 -17.56 -1.35
CA GLU A 117 0.47 -17.60 -1.43
C GLU A 117 -0.17 -18.94 -1.03
N VAL A 118 0.62 -20.00 -0.83
CA VAL A 118 0.12 -21.32 -0.42
C VAL A 118 0.28 -21.61 1.07
N GLY A 119 0.68 -20.61 1.86
CA GLY A 119 0.74 -20.70 3.32
C GLY A 119 2.07 -21.22 3.89
N GLN A 120 3.15 -21.20 3.11
CA GLN A 120 4.48 -21.47 3.65
C GLN A 120 5.16 -20.18 4.11
N ILE A 121 5.91 -20.28 5.20
CA ILE A 121 6.72 -19.20 5.75
C ILE A 121 8.13 -19.74 5.99
N ALA A 122 9.13 -19.23 5.29
CA ALA A 122 10.53 -19.46 5.59
C ALA A 122 11.04 -18.35 6.53
N ARG A 123 11.65 -18.75 7.65
CA ARG A 123 12.45 -17.84 8.50
C ARG A 123 13.92 -18.09 8.23
N LEU A 124 14.65 -17.03 7.88
CA LEU A 124 16.07 -17.02 7.59
C LEU A 124 16.79 -16.13 8.61
N SER A 125 17.80 -16.67 9.26
CA SER A 125 18.72 -15.94 10.15
C SER A 125 20.14 -16.46 9.92
N SER A 126 21.14 -15.83 10.54
CA SER A 126 22.53 -16.27 10.49
C SER A 126 22.71 -17.70 11.00
N THR A 127 21.94 -18.12 12.01
CA THR A 127 22.10 -19.40 12.71
C THR A 127 21.01 -20.43 12.40
N ARG A 128 19.87 -20.02 11.84
CA ARG A 128 18.71 -20.91 11.64
C ARG A 128 17.95 -20.57 10.37
N ARG A 129 17.64 -21.61 9.59
CA ARG A 129 16.69 -21.58 8.47
C ARG A 129 15.61 -22.62 8.73
N LYS A 130 14.35 -22.24 8.68
CA LYS A 130 13.22 -23.16 8.93
C LYS A 130 12.01 -22.76 8.11
N VAL A 131 11.30 -23.75 7.58
CA VAL A 131 10.01 -23.56 6.89
C VAL A 131 8.88 -23.95 7.85
N PHE A 132 7.81 -23.17 7.81
CA PHE A 132 6.57 -23.40 8.55
C PHE A 132 5.44 -23.55 7.54
N ASN A 133 4.68 -24.65 7.62
CA ASN A 133 3.55 -24.93 6.73
C ASN A 133 2.24 -24.60 7.44
N VAL A 134 1.78 -23.36 7.29
CA VAL A 134 0.54 -22.88 7.91
C VAL A 134 -0.65 -23.44 7.14
N LYS A 135 -1.60 -24.05 7.85
CA LYS A 135 -2.85 -24.55 7.26
C LYS A 135 -3.86 -23.43 6.96
N ALA A 136 -3.41 -22.38 6.27
CA ALA A 136 -4.24 -21.26 5.84
C ALA A 136 -3.60 -20.54 4.65
N ILE A 137 -4.44 -20.07 3.73
CA ILE A 137 -4.06 -19.12 2.69
C ILE A 137 -4.20 -17.71 3.28
N PHE A 138 -3.18 -16.89 3.12
CA PHE A 138 -3.13 -15.53 3.65
C PHE A 138 -2.36 -14.60 2.71
N ASP A 139 -2.53 -13.30 2.90
CA ASP A 139 -1.74 -12.25 2.27
C ASP A 139 -1.25 -11.22 3.32
N ASN A 140 -0.55 -10.18 2.87
CA ASN A 140 0.00 -9.10 3.71
C ASN A 140 0.73 -9.61 4.97
N PRO A 141 1.67 -10.56 4.86
CA PRO A 141 2.39 -11.04 6.03
C PRO A 141 3.40 -10.00 6.51
N VAL A 142 3.31 -9.67 7.80
CA VAL A 142 4.28 -8.80 8.49
C VAL A 142 4.81 -9.52 9.72
N ALA A 143 6.12 -9.74 9.75
CA ALA A 143 6.78 -10.24 10.94
C ALA A 143 6.65 -9.21 12.08
N ILE A 144 6.30 -9.69 13.28
CA ILE A 144 6.12 -8.88 14.49
C ILE A 144 7.11 -9.28 15.60
N SER A 145 7.73 -10.45 15.48
CA SER A 145 8.84 -10.93 16.32
C SER A 145 9.57 -12.07 15.60
N ALA A 146 10.70 -12.52 16.15
CA ALA A 146 11.40 -13.71 15.67
C ALA A 146 10.51 -14.98 15.57
N ASN A 147 9.42 -15.07 16.35
CA ASN A 147 8.56 -16.25 16.43
C ASN A 147 7.09 -15.99 16.07
N SER A 148 6.74 -14.81 15.54
CA SER A 148 5.37 -14.57 15.10
C SER A 148 5.24 -13.56 13.98
N ILE A 149 4.20 -13.78 13.16
CA ILE A 149 3.83 -12.97 12.01
C ILE A 149 2.36 -12.63 12.13
N ALA A 150 2.00 -11.38 11.83
CA ALA A 150 0.62 -11.00 11.57
C ALA A 150 0.33 -11.11 10.07
N VAL A 151 -0.81 -11.67 9.72
CA VAL A 151 -1.23 -11.90 8.32
C VAL A 151 -2.68 -11.50 8.15
N ARG A 152 -3.13 -11.33 6.91
CA ARG A 152 -4.55 -11.15 6.60
C ARG A 152 -5.13 -12.40 5.92
N LEU A 153 -6.29 -12.83 6.40
CA LEU A 153 -7.04 -13.97 5.86
C LEU A 153 -8.41 -13.53 5.40
N PHE A 154 -8.89 -14.18 4.34
CA PHE A 154 -10.27 -14.10 3.90
C PHE A 154 -11.02 -15.36 4.35
N LYS A 155 -12.19 -15.16 4.96
CA LYS A 155 -13.02 -16.23 5.50
C LYS A 155 -14.41 -16.14 4.94
N ASN A 156 -15.06 -17.30 4.82
CA ASN A 156 -16.46 -17.42 4.44
C ASN A 156 -17.24 -18.07 5.58
N SER A 157 -18.43 -17.57 5.86
CA SER A 157 -19.38 -18.16 6.81
C SER A 157 -20.79 -18.15 6.24
N LYS A 158 -21.74 -18.75 6.98
CA LYS A 158 -23.18 -18.63 6.67
C LYS A 158 -23.67 -17.17 6.64
N LYS A 159 -23.02 -16.26 7.37
CA LYS A 159 -23.32 -14.82 7.40
C LYS A 159 -22.58 -14.01 6.31
N GLY A 160 -21.94 -14.71 5.37
CA GLY A 160 -21.15 -14.13 4.29
C GLY A 160 -19.65 -14.08 4.58
N SER A 161 -18.94 -13.47 3.65
CA SER A 161 -17.49 -13.30 3.67
C SER A 161 -17.05 -12.21 4.64
N TYR A 162 -15.86 -12.37 5.22
CA TYR A 162 -15.23 -11.40 6.11
C TYR A 162 -13.70 -11.53 6.05
N THR A 163 -13.02 -10.48 6.51
CA THR A 163 -11.56 -10.40 6.57
C THR A 163 -11.11 -10.47 8.03
N GLU A 164 -10.04 -11.22 8.29
CA GLU A 164 -9.40 -11.29 9.61
C GLU A 164 -7.93 -10.92 9.51
N LEU A 165 -7.42 -10.22 10.53
CA LEU A 165 -6.00 -10.19 10.83
C LEU A 165 -5.71 -11.33 11.81
N CYS A 166 -4.67 -12.12 11.56
CA CYS A 166 -4.33 -13.27 12.37
C CYS A 166 -2.88 -13.23 12.80
N LYS A 167 -2.61 -13.52 14.07
CA LYS A 167 -1.28 -13.74 14.61
C LYS A 167 -0.95 -15.21 14.50
N ILE A 168 0.07 -15.52 13.69
CA ILE A 168 0.63 -16.86 13.54
C ILE A 168 1.88 -16.97 14.41
N VAL A 169 1.93 -17.98 15.29
CA VAL A 169 3.12 -18.30 16.08
C VAL A 169 3.90 -19.43 15.43
N LEU A 170 5.20 -19.22 15.23
CA LEU A 170 6.14 -20.03 14.44
C LEU A 170 6.97 -20.98 15.34
N THR A 171 6.32 -21.88 16.06
CA THR A 171 7.01 -22.93 16.84
C THR A 171 7.14 -24.23 16.04
N ASN A 172 6.00 -24.86 15.70
CA ASN A 172 5.91 -26.12 14.96
C ASN A 172 5.51 -25.89 13.49
N ASN A 173 4.24 -26.08 13.13
CA ASN A 173 3.74 -25.86 11.75
C ASN A 173 3.20 -24.44 11.51
N GLY A 174 3.41 -23.51 12.45
CA GLY A 174 2.69 -22.24 12.44
C GLY A 174 1.23 -22.43 12.87
N GLN A 175 0.81 -21.75 13.93
CA GLN A 175 -0.58 -21.82 14.41
C GLN A 175 -1.16 -20.42 14.55
N VAL A 176 -2.38 -20.23 14.04
CA VAL A 176 -3.17 -19.05 14.35
C VAL A 176 -3.48 -19.08 15.85
N LYS A 177 -2.92 -18.12 16.60
CA LYS A 177 -3.12 -18.01 18.06
C LYS A 177 -4.19 -16.99 18.42
N LYS A 178 -4.34 -15.96 17.59
CA LYS A 178 -5.28 -14.86 17.81
C LYS A 178 -5.75 -14.36 16.46
N SER A 179 -7.00 -13.95 16.39
CA SER A 179 -7.54 -13.22 15.24
C SER A 179 -8.24 -11.96 15.71
N PHE A 180 -8.30 -10.98 14.81
CA PHE A 180 -9.11 -9.78 14.90
C PHE A 180 -9.94 -9.69 13.61
N THR A 181 -11.26 -9.72 13.75
CA THR A 181 -12.16 -9.56 12.60
C THR A 181 -12.18 -8.10 12.18
N VAL A 182 -11.76 -7.83 10.94
CA VAL A 182 -11.71 -6.48 10.40
C VAL A 182 -13.14 -5.95 10.22
N PRO A 183 -13.48 -4.75 10.74
CA PRO A 183 -14.81 -4.17 10.61
C PRO A 183 -15.29 -4.08 9.16
N LYS A 184 -16.32 -4.87 8.84
CA LYS A 184 -16.97 -4.97 7.52
C LYS A 184 -18.06 -3.90 7.35
N GLN A 185 -18.24 -3.41 6.11
CA GLN A 185 -19.34 -2.51 5.74
C GLN A 185 -20.36 -3.16 4.81
N PHE A 186 -19.90 -3.89 3.78
CA PHE A 186 -20.75 -4.45 2.74
C PHE A 186 -20.48 -5.93 2.51
N ASP A 187 -19.50 -6.28 1.66
CA ASP A 187 -19.25 -7.65 1.21
C ASP A 187 -18.29 -8.43 2.14
N GLY A 188 -17.39 -7.71 2.83
CA GLY A 188 -16.44 -8.24 3.80
C GLY A 188 -15.09 -8.70 3.23
N ILE A 189 -14.88 -8.52 1.93
CA ILE A 189 -13.60 -8.74 1.25
C ILE A 189 -13.11 -7.41 0.68
N PHE A 190 -13.81 -6.86 -0.31
CA PHE A 190 -13.43 -5.64 -1.02
C PHE A 190 -13.56 -4.38 -0.16
N CYS A 191 -14.61 -4.28 0.68
CA CYS A 191 -14.79 -3.14 1.58
C CYS A 191 -13.85 -3.12 2.79
N SER A 192 -13.21 -4.25 3.08
CA SER A 192 -12.24 -4.42 4.17
C SER A 192 -10.81 -4.60 3.66
N ASP A 193 -10.60 -4.59 2.34
CA ASP A 193 -9.28 -4.62 1.72
C ASP A 193 -8.47 -3.38 2.10
N GLY A 194 -7.16 -3.55 2.15
CA GLY A 194 -6.26 -2.62 2.82
C GLY A 194 -4.80 -3.05 2.83
N LEU A 195 -4.01 -2.32 3.61
CA LEU A 195 -2.58 -2.56 3.81
C LEU A 195 -2.31 -2.76 5.31
N LEU A 196 -1.62 -3.85 5.65
CA LEU A 196 -1.13 -4.10 7.00
C LEU A 196 0.36 -3.77 7.06
N GLN A 197 0.77 -2.96 8.05
CA GLN A 197 2.18 -2.74 8.37
C GLN A 197 2.42 -2.89 9.87
N TYR A 198 3.63 -3.29 10.21
CA TYR A 198 4.14 -3.33 11.57
C TYR A 198 5.18 -2.22 11.75
N ASP A 199 5.02 -1.43 12.80
CA ASP A 199 6.01 -0.45 13.22
C ASP A 199 6.82 -1.03 14.39
N GLU A 200 8.11 -1.20 14.16
CA GLU A 200 9.01 -1.84 15.13
C GLU A 200 9.33 -0.94 16.32
N ASP A 201 9.34 0.38 16.14
CA ASP A 201 9.67 1.33 17.21
C ASP A 201 8.54 1.40 18.24
N SER A 202 7.29 1.57 17.80
CA SER A 202 6.13 1.61 18.69
C SER A 202 5.56 0.23 19.06
N LYS A 203 6.05 -0.85 18.43
CA LYS A 203 5.54 -2.22 18.55
C LYS A 203 4.03 -2.30 18.28
N ARG A 204 3.57 -1.62 17.23
CA ARG A 204 2.15 -1.53 16.85
C ARG A 204 1.93 -2.01 15.41
N LEU A 205 0.74 -2.52 15.16
CA LEU A 205 0.24 -2.86 13.83
C LEU A 205 -0.73 -1.79 13.36
N PHE A 206 -0.59 -1.39 12.10
CA PHE A 206 -1.47 -0.42 11.46
C PHE A 206 -2.15 -1.08 10.27
N TYR A 207 -3.48 -0.95 10.21
CA TYR A 207 -4.28 -1.47 9.10
C TYR A 207 -5.03 -0.33 8.43
N MET A 208 -4.56 0.08 7.24
CA MET A 208 -5.18 1.12 6.44
C MET A 208 -6.21 0.50 5.48
N TYR A 209 -7.40 1.09 5.38
CA TYR A 209 -8.37 0.68 4.37
C TYR A 209 -8.15 1.42 3.06
N TYR A 210 -8.16 0.71 1.94
CA TYR A 210 -7.96 1.34 0.63
C TYR A 210 -9.12 2.23 0.20
N ARG A 211 -10.37 1.84 0.51
CA ARG A 211 -11.58 2.42 -0.11
C ARG A 211 -12.45 3.20 0.86
N ARG A 212 -11.97 3.47 2.07
CA ARG A 212 -12.69 4.29 3.06
C ARG A 212 -11.71 5.05 3.93
N GLY A 213 -12.12 6.21 4.39
CA GLY A 213 -11.34 7.13 5.20
C GLY A 213 -11.19 6.68 6.66
N SER A 214 -10.44 5.60 6.89
CA SER A 214 -10.09 5.16 8.24
C SER A 214 -8.85 4.25 8.23
N PHE A 215 -8.26 4.08 9.40
CA PHE A 215 -7.28 3.04 9.67
C PHE A 215 -7.39 2.57 11.12
N LEU A 216 -6.82 1.39 11.39
CA LEU A 216 -6.79 0.79 12.73
C LEU A 216 -5.37 0.81 13.28
N CYS A 217 -5.26 0.96 14.59
CA CYS A 217 -4.04 0.68 15.34
C CYS A 217 -4.30 -0.49 16.30
N LEU A 218 -3.46 -1.51 16.25
CA LEU A 218 -3.53 -2.69 17.10
C LEU A 218 -2.19 -2.92 17.80
N ASP A 219 -2.21 -3.57 18.95
CA ASP A 219 -0.99 -4.12 19.54
C ASP A 219 -0.53 -5.39 18.80
N THR A 220 0.65 -5.93 19.17
CA THR A 220 1.17 -7.18 18.59
C THR A 220 0.38 -8.44 18.98
N ASN A 221 -0.65 -8.32 19.82
CA ASN A 221 -1.62 -9.37 20.14
C ASN A 221 -2.97 -9.11 19.46
N LEU A 222 -3.02 -8.22 18.47
CA LEU A 222 -4.23 -7.88 17.70
C LEU A 222 -5.38 -7.34 18.56
N ASN A 223 -5.08 -6.77 19.72
CA ASN A 223 -6.05 -5.98 20.45
C ASN A 223 -6.13 -4.59 19.80
N LEU A 224 -7.34 -4.16 19.46
CA LEU A 224 -7.57 -2.83 18.91
C LEU A 224 -7.24 -1.78 19.97
N LEU A 225 -6.27 -0.92 19.69
CA LEU A 225 -5.91 0.21 20.55
C LEU A 225 -6.79 1.42 20.24
N TYR A 226 -6.93 1.75 18.96
CA TYR A 226 -7.85 2.77 18.48
C TYR A 226 -8.19 2.58 17.00
N SER A 227 -9.27 3.23 16.57
CA SER A 227 -9.67 3.38 15.18
C SER A 227 -9.72 4.86 14.86
N ALA A 228 -9.05 5.28 13.79
CA ALA A 228 -8.94 6.67 13.40
C ALA A 228 -9.62 6.93 12.07
N LYS A 229 -10.19 8.13 11.92
CA LYS A 229 -10.68 8.66 10.65
C LYS A 229 -9.54 9.40 9.97
N THR A 230 -9.43 9.24 8.67
CA THR A 230 -8.58 10.12 7.86
C THR A 230 -9.30 11.46 7.66
N VAL A 231 -8.59 12.46 7.17
CA VAL A 231 -9.11 13.83 7.00
C VAL A 231 -10.24 13.92 5.97
N ASP A 232 -10.33 12.96 5.05
CA ASP A 232 -11.42 12.90 4.08
C ASP A 232 -12.76 12.50 4.73
N THR A 233 -13.86 12.78 4.01
CA THR A 233 -15.23 12.50 4.47
C THR A 233 -15.76 11.13 4.04
N ILE A 234 -14.95 10.28 3.37
CA ILE A 234 -15.42 9.05 2.74
C ILE A 234 -15.54 7.94 3.78
N ASN A 235 -16.67 7.94 4.48
CA ASN A 235 -16.92 6.99 5.56
C ASN A 235 -17.25 5.57 5.09
N ARG A 236 -17.70 5.40 3.85
CA ARG A 236 -18.18 4.11 3.31
C ARG A 236 -17.48 3.79 2.00
N ALA A 237 -17.08 2.53 1.84
CA ALA A 237 -16.52 2.06 0.57
C ALA A 237 -17.56 2.13 -0.56
N ASN A 238 -17.25 2.91 -1.61
CA ASN A 238 -18.08 2.99 -2.80
C ASN A 238 -17.75 1.83 -3.75
N LEU A 239 -18.51 0.75 -3.65
CA LEU A 239 -18.28 -0.49 -4.38
C LEU A 239 -19.48 -0.83 -5.26
N LYS A 240 -19.20 -1.13 -6.53
CA LYS A 240 -20.17 -1.72 -7.46
C LYS A 240 -19.73 -3.15 -7.75
N LEU A 241 -20.45 -4.12 -7.20
CA LEU A 241 -20.17 -5.55 -7.38
C LEU A 241 -21.09 -6.12 -8.45
N ILE A 242 -20.53 -7.01 -9.27
CA ILE A 242 -21.28 -7.85 -10.21
C ILE A 242 -21.01 -9.32 -9.90
N ASP A 243 -22.01 -10.16 -10.09
CA ASP A 243 -21.83 -11.60 -10.00
C ASP A 243 -20.99 -12.07 -11.18
N SER A 244 -20.07 -13.00 -10.91
CA SER A 244 -19.20 -13.60 -11.91
C SER A 244 -19.28 -15.11 -11.83
N GLU A 245 -19.23 -15.76 -12.99
CA GLU A 245 -19.15 -17.21 -13.08
C GLU A 245 -17.88 -17.59 -13.83
N ARG A 246 -17.09 -18.49 -13.25
CA ARG A 246 -15.88 -19.01 -13.87
C ARG A 246 -15.95 -20.53 -13.93
N THR A 247 -15.92 -21.05 -15.14
CA THR A 247 -15.77 -22.49 -15.38
C THR A 247 -14.29 -22.83 -15.35
N THR A 248 -13.87 -23.74 -14.47
CA THR A 248 -12.50 -24.23 -14.46
C THR A 248 -12.24 -25.14 -15.67
N ALA A 249 -10.96 -25.42 -15.97
CA ALA A 249 -10.58 -26.33 -17.05
C ALA A 249 -11.22 -27.73 -16.94
N ASN A 250 -11.64 -28.13 -15.74
CA ASN A 250 -12.28 -29.41 -15.46
C ASN A 250 -13.82 -29.32 -15.52
N GLY A 251 -14.39 -28.26 -16.08
CA GLY A 251 -15.83 -28.07 -16.22
C GLY A 251 -16.56 -27.60 -14.95
N LYS A 252 -15.85 -27.35 -13.84
CA LYS A 252 -16.48 -26.90 -12.59
C LYS A 252 -16.82 -25.43 -12.65
N VAL A 253 -18.12 -25.09 -12.57
CA VAL A 253 -18.59 -23.71 -12.46
C VAL A 253 -18.39 -23.21 -11.03
N THR A 254 -17.66 -22.11 -10.89
CA THR A 254 -17.47 -21.41 -9.63
C THR A 254 -18.13 -20.04 -9.74
N LYS A 255 -19.14 -19.80 -8.90
CA LYS A 255 -19.77 -18.48 -8.78
C LYS A 255 -19.00 -17.62 -7.79
N GLY A 256 -18.87 -16.34 -8.09
CA GLY A 256 -18.17 -15.37 -7.28
C GLY A 256 -18.73 -13.97 -7.49
N ARG A 257 -18.08 -12.99 -6.89
CA ARG A 257 -18.33 -11.57 -7.13
C ARG A 257 -17.04 -10.91 -7.57
N THR A 258 -17.14 -10.02 -8.54
CA THR A 258 -16.04 -9.16 -8.97
C THR A 258 -16.47 -7.69 -8.90
N LEU A 259 -15.48 -6.80 -8.91
CA LEU A 259 -15.72 -5.38 -9.04
C LEU A 259 -16.13 -5.06 -10.48
N ASN A 260 -17.24 -4.35 -10.66
CA ASN A 260 -17.67 -3.82 -11.96
C ASN A 260 -16.67 -2.76 -12.47
N MET A 261 -16.11 -2.00 -11.53
CA MET A 261 -14.98 -1.10 -11.74
C MET A 261 -14.18 -1.10 -10.44
N PRO A 262 -12.83 -1.06 -10.50
CA PRO A 262 -12.03 -0.86 -9.30
C PRO A 262 -12.36 0.53 -8.75
N GLY A 263 -13.33 0.61 -7.82
CA GLY A 263 -13.78 1.87 -7.24
C GLY A 263 -12.63 2.67 -6.66
N ASP A 264 -12.85 3.98 -6.47
CA ASP A 264 -11.78 4.92 -6.15
C ASP A 264 -11.00 4.52 -4.88
N LEU A 265 -9.68 4.57 -5.00
CA LEU A 265 -8.78 4.41 -3.85
C LEU A 265 -8.81 5.72 -3.06
N VAL A 266 -9.30 5.64 -1.83
CA VAL A 266 -9.33 6.74 -0.87
C VAL A 266 -7.94 6.91 -0.25
N ASN A 267 -7.38 5.80 0.25
CA ASN A 267 -6.03 5.74 0.77
C ASN A 267 -5.23 4.76 -0.10
N ILE A 268 -4.03 5.14 -0.52
CA ILE A 268 -3.26 4.38 -1.51
C ILE A 268 -2.12 3.60 -0.85
N TYR A 269 -1.36 4.26 0.03
CA TYR A 269 -0.24 3.68 0.74
C TYR A 269 0.01 4.45 2.04
N PHE A 270 0.72 3.86 2.99
CA PHE A 270 1.21 4.61 4.14
C PHE A 270 2.60 4.12 4.57
N SER A 271 3.30 4.98 5.30
CA SER A 271 4.56 4.70 5.97
C SER A 271 4.48 5.26 7.38
N VAL A 272 5.10 4.57 8.34
CA VAL A 272 5.21 5.02 9.73
C VAL A 272 6.68 5.33 9.99
N PHE A 273 6.90 6.45 10.68
CA PHE A 273 8.23 6.81 11.15
C PHE A 273 8.11 7.68 12.39
N GLN A 274 8.81 7.31 13.47
CA GLN A 274 8.69 7.94 14.79
C GLN A 274 7.21 8.03 15.20
N ASP A 275 6.78 9.15 15.76
CA ASP A 275 5.41 9.34 16.26
C ASP A 275 4.40 9.78 15.17
N LYS A 276 4.67 9.47 13.90
CA LYS A 276 3.84 9.91 12.77
C LYS A 276 3.51 8.78 11.80
N LEU A 277 2.27 8.80 11.30
CA LEU A 277 1.80 8.03 10.16
C LEU A 277 1.66 8.98 8.96
N TYR A 278 2.33 8.65 7.86
CA TYR A 278 2.30 9.38 6.60
C TYR A 278 1.46 8.58 5.61
N LEU A 279 0.31 9.13 5.21
CA LEU A 279 -0.66 8.47 4.35
C LEU A 279 -0.71 9.15 2.99
N TYR A 280 -0.55 8.38 1.92
CA TYR A 280 -0.78 8.85 0.56
C TYR A 280 -2.28 8.78 0.23
N SER A 281 -2.90 9.95 0.12
CA SER A 281 -4.33 10.11 -0.14
C SER A 281 -4.64 10.19 -1.63
N GLY A 282 -5.68 9.48 -2.05
CA GLY A 282 -6.21 9.46 -3.41
C GLY A 282 -7.38 10.41 -3.63
N VAL A 283 -7.70 11.30 -2.67
CA VAL A 283 -8.88 12.18 -2.71
C VAL A 283 -8.46 13.64 -2.68
N ARG A 284 -9.08 14.45 -3.55
CA ARG A 284 -8.88 15.91 -3.61
C ARG A 284 -9.67 16.61 -2.50
N ALA A 285 -9.04 17.57 -1.82
CA ALA A 285 -9.71 18.46 -0.86
C ALA A 285 -10.30 19.69 -1.57
N ASN A 286 -11.17 20.45 -0.89
CA ASN A 286 -11.76 21.67 -1.45
C ASN A 286 -10.69 22.72 -1.72
N ASN A 287 -9.80 22.93 -0.75
CA ASN A 287 -8.66 23.83 -0.86
C ASN A 287 -7.45 23.26 -1.64
N GLN A 288 -7.68 22.39 -2.62
CA GLN A 288 -6.64 21.85 -3.49
C GLN A 288 -7.05 21.99 -4.97
N SER A 289 -6.24 22.72 -5.74
CA SER A 289 -6.47 22.88 -7.19
C SER A 289 -6.39 21.54 -7.92
N LEU A 290 -7.06 21.43 -9.07
CA LEU A 290 -6.95 20.21 -9.89
C LEU A 290 -5.50 19.99 -10.32
N THR A 291 -4.79 21.06 -10.68
CA THR A 291 -3.38 20.99 -11.08
C THR A 291 -2.51 20.42 -9.96
N ASP A 292 -2.66 20.92 -8.73
CA ASP A 292 -1.88 20.41 -7.59
C ASP A 292 -2.17 18.93 -7.33
N PHE A 293 -3.44 18.53 -7.39
CA PHE A 293 -3.86 17.16 -7.18
C PHE A 293 -3.34 16.21 -8.28
N PHE A 294 -3.34 16.64 -9.55
CA PHE A 294 -2.87 15.81 -10.66
C PHE A 294 -1.36 15.82 -10.83
N GLN A 295 -0.64 16.87 -10.42
CA GLN A 295 0.81 16.96 -10.56
C GLN A 295 1.59 16.50 -9.31
N ASN A 296 0.91 16.34 -8.17
CA ASN A 296 1.53 15.92 -6.92
C ASN A 296 0.83 14.68 -6.33
N SER A 297 1.48 14.07 -5.35
CA SER A 297 0.91 13.07 -4.46
C SER A 297 0.66 13.74 -3.12
N THR A 298 -0.58 13.69 -2.63
CA THR A 298 -0.95 14.34 -1.36
C THR A 298 -0.65 13.42 -0.19
N ILE A 299 0.23 13.86 0.72
CA ILE A 299 0.60 13.10 1.91
C ILE A 299 -0.08 13.73 3.13
N ASP A 300 -1.04 13.02 3.71
CA ASP A 300 -1.72 13.38 4.95
C ASP A 300 -0.94 12.79 6.14
N VAL A 301 -0.68 13.60 7.16
CA VAL A 301 0.14 13.21 8.32
C VAL A 301 -0.72 13.15 9.58
N TYR A 302 -0.59 12.06 10.32
CA TYR A 302 -1.36 11.78 11.53
C TYR A 302 -0.42 11.48 12.71
N ALA A 303 -0.82 11.87 13.91
CA ALA A 303 -0.12 11.48 15.13
C ALA A 303 -0.32 9.99 15.40
N LEU A 304 0.76 9.26 15.68
CA LEU A 304 0.73 7.80 15.84
C LEU A 304 0.12 7.35 17.18
N ASN A 305 0.02 8.25 18.17
CA ASN A 305 -0.50 7.92 19.49
C ASN A 305 -2.03 7.79 19.52
N ASN A 306 -2.74 8.62 18.75
CA ASN A 306 -4.20 8.71 18.77
C ASN A 306 -4.84 8.77 17.37
N GLY A 307 -4.03 8.83 16.31
CA GLY A 307 -4.51 8.93 14.93
C GLY A 307 -5.07 10.29 14.53
N ASN A 308 -4.82 11.34 15.31
CA ASN A 308 -5.30 12.68 14.98
C ASN A 308 -4.57 13.23 13.74
N TYR A 309 -5.34 13.82 12.83
CA TYR A 309 -4.79 14.55 11.69
C TYR A 309 -3.97 15.76 12.15
N LEU A 310 -2.77 15.91 11.60
CA LEU A 310 -1.83 16.98 11.94
C LEU A 310 -1.75 18.05 10.83
N TYR A 311 -1.48 17.61 9.61
CA TYR A 311 -1.30 18.45 8.42
C TYR A 311 -1.17 17.59 7.17
N SER A 312 -1.14 18.22 5.99
CA SER A 312 -0.83 17.58 4.73
C SER A 312 0.28 18.33 3.99
N PHE A 313 1.05 17.63 3.17
CA PHE A 313 2.00 18.26 2.25
C PHE A 313 1.96 17.59 0.87
N LEU A 314 2.42 18.31 -0.14
CA LEU A 314 2.50 17.81 -1.50
C LEU A 314 3.87 17.19 -1.74
N MET A 315 3.88 15.98 -2.30
CA MET A 315 5.06 15.35 -2.82
C MET A 315 5.03 15.40 -4.36
N PRO A 316 6.05 15.95 -5.03
CA PRO A 316 6.03 16.10 -6.47
C PRO A 316 5.94 14.72 -7.16
N LYS A 317 5.20 14.61 -8.25
CA LYS A 317 5.30 13.43 -9.11
C LYS A 317 6.63 13.43 -9.85
N HIS A 318 7.17 12.24 -10.11
CA HIS A 318 8.39 12.09 -10.90
C HIS A 318 8.02 11.75 -12.34
N THR A 319 8.31 12.64 -13.30
CA THR A 319 8.09 12.43 -14.74
C THR A 319 6.67 11.94 -15.11
N GLY A 320 5.64 12.43 -14.42
CA GLY A 320 4.24 12.00 -14.62
C GLY A 320 3.91 10.59 -14.11
N LEU A 321 4.86 9.89 -13.49
CA LEU A 321 4.66 8.55 -12.94
C LEU A 321 3.88 8.60 -11.62
N LEU A 322 3.09 7.55 -11.39
CA LEU A 322 2.31 7.39 -10.16
C LEU A 322 3.20 6.87 -9.03
N LEU A 323 3.08 7.52 -7.88
CA LEU A 323 3.67 7.02 -6.64
C LEU A 323 3.03 5.68 -6.26
N ARG A 324 3.85 4.67 -5.96
CA ARG A 324 3.38 3.34 -5.54
C ARG A 324 3.66 3.09 -4.06
N GLN A 325 4.85 3.46 -3.62
CA GLN A 325 5.32 3.28 -2.24
C GLN A 325 6.25 4.42 -1.88
N PHE A 326 6.36 4.72 -0.60
CA PHE A 326 7.38 5.63 -0.09
C PHE A 326 7.75 5.27 1.33
N HIS A 327 8.95 5.67 1.74
CA HIS A 327 9.43 5.54 3.10
C HIS A 327 9.91 6.91 3.59
N VAL A 328 9.55 7.26 4.82
CA VAL A 328 10.02 8.50 5.47
C VAL A 328 11.08 8.16 6.50
N GLU A 329 12.17 8.92 6.49
CA GLU A 329 13.25 8.80 7.46
C GLU A 329 13.88 10.16 7.75
N ASN A 330 13.53 10.72 8.90
CA ASN A 330 13.89 12.08 9.29
C ASN A 330 13.52 13.08 8.19
N ASP A 331 14.51 13.79 7.64
CA ASP A 331 14.33 14.76 6.55
C ASP A 331 14.38 14.13 5.16
N ASN A 332 14.73 12.84 5.07
CA ASN A 332 14.81 12.08 3.82
C ASN A 332 13.51 11.33 3.56
N LEU A 333 13.17 11.23 2.28
CA LEU A 333 12.04 10.46 1.79
C LEU A 333 12.49 9.69 0.56
N ILE A 334 12.26 8.38 0.55
CA ILE A 334 12.54 7.56 -0.63
C ILE A 334 11.21 7.12 -1.19
N ALA A 335 10.96 7.47 -2.45
CA ALA A 335 9.72 7.19 -3.14
C ALA A 335 9.95 6.29 -4.34
N LEU A 336 9.03 5.36 -4.55
CA LEU A 336 8.97 4.50 -5.72
C LEU A 336 7.82 4.96 -6.62
N TYR A 337 8.17 5.54 -7.75
CA TYR A 337 7.25 5.93 -8.82
C TYR A 337 7.36 4.94 -9.96
N ASP A 338 6.37 4.06 -10.10
CA ASP A 338 6.44 2.91 -11.03
C ASP A 338 7.75 2.11 -10.90
N ARG A 339 8.70 2.26 -11.85
CA ARG A 339 10.04 1.63 -11.85
C ARG A 339 11.18 2.61 -11.54
N CYS A 340 10.85 3.84 -11.15
CA CYS A 340 11.82 4.87 -10.78
C CYS A 340 11.84 5.03 -9.27
N MET A 341 12.99 4.77 -8.66
CA MET A 341 13.22 5.12 -7.26
C MET A 341 13.82 6.52 -7.19
N VAL A 342 13.31 7.33 -6.27
CA VAL A 342 13.65 8.75 -6.13
C VAL A 342 13.92 9.04 -4.66
N SER A 343 15.06 9.67 -4.39
CA SER A 343 15.42 10.18 -3.07
C SER A 343 15.12 11.67 -3.02
N LEU A 344 14.33 12.08 -2.04
CA LEU A 344 13.92 13.45 -1.79
C LEU A 344 14.38 13.89 -0.40
N ILE A 345 14.82 15.14 -0.28
CA ILE A 345 15.12 15.75 1.01
C ILE A 345 14.20 16.93 1.26
N THR A 346 13.85 17.14 2.52
CA THR A 346 13.18 18.35 2.99
C THR A 346 14.21 19.46 3.10
N LYS A 347 13.99 20.60 2.43
CA LYS A 347 14.78 21.81 2.75
C LYS A 347 14.43 22.29 4.16
N GLN A 348 15.45 22.52 4.98
CA GLN A 348 15.32 23.25 6.24
C GLN A 348 14.99 24.72 5.99
#